data_AF-A0A561T7B5-F1
#
_entry.id   AF-A0A561T7B5-F1
#
_cell.length_a   1.000
_cell.length_b   1.000
_cell.length_c   1.000
_cell.angle_alpha   90.00
_cell.angle_beta   90.00
_cell.angle_gamma   90.00
#
_symmetry.space_group_name_H-M   'P 1'
#
loop_
_entity.id
_entity.type
_entity.pdbx_description
1 polymer ?
#
loop_
_entity_poly.entity_id
_entity_poly.type
_entity_poly.pdbx_seq_one_letter_code
_entity_poly.pdbx_strand_id
1 'polypeptide(L)'
;MLWYCAYQALPQVRSTDLARRFLQRHDAGSNQPAFLRGWYTFPTGSAGFVLIEVDTPKELAAILDPYSTMVEWRVEAVSEFNYNQVLEELRRNARRAAEEDLKAGIPPEVVAGLLAR
;
A
#
# COMPACT_ATOMS: atom_id res chain seq x y z
N MET A 1 -9.01 7.56 -7.37
CA MET A 1 -8.67 6.24 -6.78
C MET A 1 -7.45 6.37 -5.88
N LEU A 2 -7.28 5.52 -4.87
CA LEU A 2 -6.09 5.54 -4.00
C LEU A 2 -5.03 4.52 -4.48
N TRP A 3 -3.77 4.93 -4.49
CA TRP A 3 -2.64 4.12 -4.93
C TRP A 3 -1.57 4.05 -3.85
N TYR A 4 -1.09 2.84 -3.58
CA TYR A 4 0.08 2.58 -2.76
C TYR A 4 1.30 2.51 -3.66
N CYS A 5 2.29 3.36 -3.41
CA CYS A 5 3.52 3.43 -4.19
C CYS A 5 4.72 3.32 -3.26
N ALA A 6 5.22 2.10 -3.09
CA ALA A 6 6.47 1.87 -2.38
C ALA A 6 7.66 2.15 -3.30
N TYR A 7 8.70 2.74 -2.73
CA TYR A 7 9.95 3.01 -3.44
C TYR A 7 11.14 2.44 -2.68
N GLN A 8 12.12 2.00 -3.46
CA GLN A 8 13.44 1.61 -2.99
C GLN A 8 14.49 2.28 -3.87
N ALA A 9 15.40 3.06 -3.29
CA ALA A 9 16.48 3.69 -4.03
C ALA A 9 17.36 2.62 -4.70
N LEU A 10 17.75 2.88 -5.95
CA LEU A 10 18.67 2.02 -6.68
C LEU A 10 20.05 1.99 -5.99
N PRO A 11 20.85 0.91 -6.14
CA PRO A 11 22.10 0.74 -5.40
C PRO A 11 23.10 1.91 -5.52
N GLN A 12 23.12 2.57 -6.67
CA GLN A 12 23.99 3.71 -6.98
C GLN A 12 23.47 5.06 -6.45
N VAL A 13 22.24 5.11 -5.95
CA VAL A 13 21.57 6.35 -5.56
C VAL A 13 21.72 6.56 -4.06
N ARG A 14 22.35 7.67 -3.67
CA ARG A 14 22.44 8.07 -2.27
C ARG A 14 21.12 8.69 -1.82
N SER A 15 20.77 8.51 -0.55
CA SER A 15 19.58 9.12 0.05
C SER A 15 19.54 10.64 -0.10
N THR A 16 20.69 11.31 -0.06
CA THR A 16 20.80 12.76 -0.27
C THR A 16 20.50 13.19 -1.70
N ASP A 17 20.81 12.37 -2.70
CA ASP A 17 20.48 12.66 -4.10
C ASP A 17 18.98 12.53 -4.33
N LEU A 18 18.35 11.52 -3.72
CA LEU A 18 16.91 11.34 -3.72
C LEU A 18 16.18 12.53 -3.06
N ALA A 19 16.63 12.95 -1.87
CA ALA A 19 16.10 14.13 -1.19
C ALA A 19 16.25 15.41 -2.05
N ARG A 20 17.41 15.60 -2.68
CA ARG A 20 17.64 16.74 -3.59
C ARG A 20 16.67 16.73 -4.77
N ARG A 21 16.42 15.57 -5.38
CA ARG A 21 15.47 15.44 -6.49
C ARG A 21 14.06 15.83 -6.06
N PHE A 22 13.64 15.41 -4.87
CA PHE A 22 12.33 15.77 -4.33
C PHE A 22 12.19 17.28 -4.12
N LEU A 23 13.18 17.92 -3.51
CA LEU A 23 13.19 19.38 -3.32
C LEU A 23 13.14 20.12 -4.66
N GLN A 24 14.00 19.74 -5.61
CA GLN A 24 14.01 20.34 -6.96
C GLN A 24 12.63 20.27 -7.64
N ARG A 25 11.92 19.14 -7.53
CA ARG A 25 10.58 19.01 -8.11
C ARG A 25 9.52 19.83 -7.38
N HIS A 26 9.61 19.90 -6.06
CA HIS A 26 8.72 20.70 -5.23
C HIS A 26 8.87 22.18 -5.57
N ASP A 27 10.09 22.69 -5.59
CA ASP A 27 10.41 24.09 -5.91
C ASP A 27 10.00 24.44 -7.34
N ALA A 28 10.08 23.49 -8.28
CA ALA A 28 9.59 23.63 -9.64
C ALA A 28 8.05 23.55 -9.77
N GLY A 29 7.30 23.35 -8.68
CA GLY A 29 5.84 23.24 -8.68
C GLY A 29 5.30 21.96 -9.35
N SER A 30 6.17 21.02 -9.70
CA SER A 30 5.84 19.83 -10.50
C SER A 30 5.47 18.60 -9.66
N ASN A 31 5.62 18.68 -8.34
CA ASN A 31 5.44 17.53 -7.45
C ASN A 31 3.98 17.29 -7.04
N GLN A 32 3.04 18.09 -7.57
CA GLN A 32 1.58 17.98 -7.40
C GLN A 32 1.15 17.50 -6.01
N PRO A 33 1.53 18.22 -4.93
CA PRO A 33 1.33 17.76 -3.55
C PRO A 33 -0.14 17.54 -3.18
N ALA A 34 -1.08 18.15 -3.91
CA ALA A 34 -2.52 17.98 -3.71
C ALA A 34 -2.99 16.52 -3.89
N PHE A 35 -2.28 15.70 -4.68
CA PHE A 35 -2.60 14.30 -4.87
C PHE A 35 -1.98 13.39 -3.81
N LEU A 36 -1.14 13.92 -2.91
CA LEU A 36 -0.45 13.12 -1.91
C LEU A 36 -1.30 13.02 -0.64
N ARG A 37 -1.75 11.80 -0.33
CA ARG A 37 -2.51 11.52 0.91
C ARG A 37 -1.60 11.26 2.11
N GLY A 38 -0.37 10.82 1.85
CA GLY A 38 0.62 10.60 2.89
C GLY A 38 1.98 10.22 2.32
N TRP A 39 3.01 10.54 3.08
CA TRP A 39 4.40 10.16 2.81
C TRP A 39 5.00 9.49 4.03
N TYR A 40 5.58 8.31 3.83
CA TYR A 40 6.21 7.55 4.89
C TYR A 40 7.60 7.12 4.42
N THR A 41 8.63 7.45 5.21
CA THR A 41 10.02 7.10 4.92
C THR A 41 10.53 6.15 6.00
N PHE A 42 11.26 5.12 5.60
CA PHE A 42 11.90 4.20 6.55
C PHE A 42 13.18 4.81 7.13
N PRO A 43 13.65 4.35 8.32
CA PRO A 43 14.79 4.96 9.00
C PRO A 43 16.08 5.05 8.18
N THR A 44 16.26 4.18 7.19
CA THR A 44 17.43 4.20 6.29
C THR A 44 17.43 5.39 5.33
N GLY A 45 16.27 6.03 5.11
CA GLY A 45 16.12 7.17 4.20
C GLY A 45 16.22 6.84 2.71
N SER A 46 16.45 5.58 2.35
CA SER A 46 16.56 5.09 0.97
C SER A 46 15.31 4.36 0.49
N ALA A 47 14.31 4.19 1.35
CA ALA A 47 13.10 3.45 1.06
C ALA A 47 11.91 4.02 1.82
N GLY A 48 10.72 3.74 1.33
CA GLY A 48 9.48 4.20 1.93
C GLY A 48 8.30 3.94 1.02
N PHE A 49 7.21 4.65 1.27
CA PHE A 49 6.04 4.61 0.42
C PHE A 49 5.26 5.92 0.48
N VAL A 50 4.52 6.18 -0.58
CA VAL A 50 3.58 7.29 -0.68
C VAL A 50 2.19 6.76 -1.04
N LEU A 51 1.18 7.43 -0.50
CA LEU A 51 -0.21 7.22 -0.89
C LEU A 51 -0.62 8.35 -1.82
N ILE A 52 -1.02 8.01 -3.04
CA ILE A 52 -1.37 8.97 -4.09
C ILE A 52 -2.84 8.77 -4.49
N GLU A 53 -3.60 9.85 -4.51
CA GLU A 53 -4.99 9.86 -4.96
C GLU A 53 -5.10 10.48 -6.35
N VAL A 54 -5.33 9.63 -7.36
CA VAL A 54 -5.56 10.02 -8.77
C VAL A 54 -6.54 9.04 -9.42
N ASP A 55 -7.18 9.45 -10.50
CA ASP A 55 -8.27 8.67 -11.09
C ASP A 55 -7.78 7.65 -12.10
N THR A 56 -6.61 7.89 -12.72
CA THR A 56 -6.10 7.02 -13.78
C THR A 56 -4.66 6.55 -13.51
N PRO A 57 -4.29 5.33 -13.97
CA PRO A 57 -2.90 4.87 -13.95
C PRO A 57 -1.94 5.78 -14.74
N LYS A 58 -2.46 6.49 -15.76
CA LYS A 58 -1.68 7.41 -16.58
C LYS A 58 -1.24 8.65 -15.80
N GLU A 59 -2.13 9.22 -15.00
CA GLU A 59 -1.78 10.33 -14.10
C GLU A 59 -0.76 9.89 -13.06
N LEU A 60 -0.95 8.68 -12.50
CA LEU A 60 0.02 8.11 -11.55
C LEU A 60 1.40 7.97 -12.19
N ALA A 61 1.47 7.39 -13.40
CA ALA A 61 2.73 7.24 -14.12
C ALA A 61 3.44 8.59 -14.32
N ALA A 62 2.70 9.66 -14.67
CA ALA A 62 3.28 11.00 -14.81
C ALA A 62 3.85 11.56 -13.49
N ILE A 63 3.26 11.20 -12.34
CA ILE A 63 3.77 11.60 -11.02
C ILE A 63 5.07 10.84 -10.68
N LEU A 64 5.12 9.53 -10.97
CA LEU A 64 6.21 8.63 -10.58
C LEU A 64 7.41 8.65 -11.55
N ASP A 65 7.16 8.87 -12.84
CA ASP A 65 8.15 8.80 -13.92
C ASP A 65 9.43 9.62 -13.65
N PRO A 66 9.35 10.83 -13.07
CA PRO A 66 10.56 11.63 -12.83
C PRO A 66 11.52 11.09 -11.76
N TYR A 67 11.14 10.00 -11.09
CA TYR A 67 11.97 9.23 -10.15
C TYR A 67 12.37 7.85 -10.68
N SER A 68 11.90 7.43 -11.86
CA SER A 68 12.11 6.08 -12.42
C SER A 68 13.58 5.69 -12.58
N THR A 69 14.48 6.67 -12.74
CA THR A 69 15.92 6.46 -12.84
C THR A 69 16.64 6.42 -11.49
N MET A 70 15.90 6.65 -10.39
CA MET A 70 16.46 6.78 -9.05
C MET A 70 15.95 5.72 -8.08
N VAL A 71 14.71 5.25 -8.27
CA VAL A 71 14.06 4.29 -7.40
C VAL A 71 13.37 3.20 -8.21
N GLU A 72 13.33 2.01 -7.65
CA GLU A 72 12.40 0.96 -8.06
C GLU A 72 11.05 1.19 -7.38
N TRP A 73 9.97 1.15 -8.17
CA TRP A 73 8.61 1.36 -7.68
C TRP A 73 7.86 0.03 -7.60
N ARG A 74 7.15 -0.18 -6.47
CA ARG A 74 6.06 -1.15 -6.37
C ARG A 74 4.75 -0.40 -6.22
N VAL A 75 3.84 -0.62 -7.15
CA VAL A 75 2.57 0.11 -7.25
C VAL A 75 1.39 -0.85 -7.14
N GLU A 76 0.46 -0.54 -6.25
CA GLU A 76 -0.77 -1.31 -6.04
C GLU A 76 -1.95 -0.35 -5.93
N ALA A 77 -3.10 -0.70 -6.52
CA ALA A 77 -4.34 0.02 -6.27
C ALA A 77 -4.87 -0.33 -4.87
N VAL A 78 -5.27 0.67 -4.10
CA VAL A 78 -5.76 0.50 -2.73
C VAL A 78 -7.27 0.71 -2.71
N SER A 79 -7.97 -0.24 -2.08
CA SER A 79 -9.36 -0.06 -1.69
C SER A 79 -9.40 0.26 -0.20
N GLU A 80 -10.08 1.33 0.16
CA GLU A 80 -10.32 1.66 1.56
C GLU A 80 -11.43 0.76 2.11
N PHE A 81 -11.16 0.14 3.24
CA PHE A 81 -12.15 -0.66 3.95
C PHE A 81 -12.38 -0.10 5.35
N ASN A 82 -13.64 -0.07 5.78
CA ASN A 82 -13.94 0.20 7.17
C ASN A 82 -13.56 -1.03 8.01
N TYR A 83 -12.70 -0.84 9.00
CA TYR A 83 -12.20 -1.92 9.86
C TYR A 83 -13.32 -2.77 10.47
N ASN A 84 -14.41 -2.15 10.94
CA ASN A 84 -15.52 -2.88 11.55
C ASN A 84 -16.27 -3.74 10.51
N GLN A 85 -16.43 -3.23 9.28
CA GLN A 85 -17.03 -4.00 8.19
C GLN A 85 -16.17 -5.22 7.83
N VAL A 86 -14.85 -5.05 7.77
CA VAL A 86 -13.91 -6.17 7.54
C VAL A 86 -14.03 -7.22 8.65
N LEU A 87 -14.08 -6.80 9.92
CA LEU A 87 -14.26 -7.74 11.03
C LEU A 87 -15.57 -8.51 10.96
N GLU A 88 -16.67 -7.85 10.61
CA GLU A 88 -17.96 -8.51 10.44
C GLU A 88 -17.92 -9.52 9.29
N GLU A 89 -17.29 -9.16 8.17
CA GLU A 89 -17.15 -10.03 7.02
C GLU A 89 -16.28 -11.26 7.33
N LEU A 90 -15.14 -11.06 8.00
CA LEU A 90 -14.29 -12.14 8.48
C LEU A 90 -15.06 -13.09 9.41
N ARG A 91 -15.84 -12.56 10.35
CA ARG A 91 -16.70 -13.37 11.24
C ARG A 91 -17.76 -14.15 10.48
N ARG A 92 -18.38 -13.55 9.45
CA ARG A 92 -19.37 -14.25 8.59
C ARG A 92 -18.72 -15.36 7.78
N ASN A 93 -17.52 -15.12 7.23
CA ASN A 93 -16.80 -16.11 6.44
C ASN A 93 -16.31 -17.28 7.30
N ALA A 94 -15.81 -16.98 8.50
CA ALA A 94 -15.46 -17.97 9.51
C ALA A 94 -16.63 -18.91 9.88
N ARG A 95 -17.83 -18.34 10.12
CA ARG A 95 -19.02 -19.14 10.43
C ARG A 95 -19.42 -20.04 9.26
N ARG A 96 -19.38 -19.52 8.03
CA ARG A 96 -19.67 -20.31 6.82
C ARG A 96 -18.68 -21.47 6.64
N ALA A 97 -17.39 -21.21 6.81
CA ALA A 97 -16.37 -22.26 6.75
C ALA A 97 -16.61 -23.34 7.83
N ALA A 98 -16.94 -22.94 9.06
CA ALA A 98 -17.27 -23.89 10.13
C ALA A 98 -18.51 -24.74 9.82
N GLU A 99 -19.53 -24.16 9.19
CA GLU A 99 -20.72 -24.88 8.74
C GLU A 99 -20.40 -25.87 7.60
N GLU A 100 -19.49 -25.52 6.70
CA GLU A 100 -19.01 -26.39 5.63
C GLU A 100 -18.18 -27.56 6.19
N ASP A 101 -17.27 -27.29 7.13
CA ASP A 101 -16.48 -28.29 7.82
C ASP A 101 -17.36 -29.30 8.59
N LEU A 102 -18.39 -28.80 9.27
CA LEU A 102 -19.37 -29.65 9.96
C LEU A 102 -20.14 -30.55 8.97
N LYS A 103 -20.56 -29.99 7.83
CA LYS A 103 -21.21 -30.77 6.75
C LYS A 103 -20.26 -31.81 6.15
N ALA A 104 -18.96 -31.53 6.14
CA ALA A 104 -17.92 -32.45 5.68
C ALA A 104 -17.49 -33.49 6.75
N GLY A 105 -18.03 -33.42 7.97
CA GLY A 105 -17.70 -34.34 9.07
C GLY A 105 -16.36 -34.05 9.76
N ILE A 106 -15.80 -32.85 9.59
CA ILE A 106 -14.56 -32.41 10.23
C ILE A 106 -14.87 -31.93 11.67
N PRO A 107 -14.14 -32.39 12.71
CA PRO A 107 -14.42 -32.00 14.09
C PRO A 107 -14.26 -30.49 14.37
N PRO A 108 -15.18 -29.86 15.12
CA PRO A 108 -15.22 -28.41 15.34
C PRO A 108 -14.07 -27.87 16.22
N GLU A 109 -13.34 -28.74 16.91
CA GLU A 109 -12.25 -28.40 17.85
C GLU A 109 -11.03 -27.79 17.13
N VAL A 110 -10.83 -28.18 15.87
CA VAL A 110 -9.80 -27.61 14.98
C VAL A 110 -10.18 -26.19 14.51
N VAL A 111 -11.48 -25.91 14.41
CA VAL A 111 -12.02 -24.63 13.90
C VAL A 111 -12.19 -23.61 15.02
N ALA A 112 -12.62 -24.03 16.22
CA ALA A 112 -12.81 -23.16 17.38
C ALA A 112 -11.50 -22.51 17.86
N GLY A 113 -10.36 -23.19 17.73
CA GLY A 113 -9.04 -22.66 18.05
C GLY A 113 -8.58 -21.51 17.15
N LEU A 114 -9.13 -21.39 15.94
CA LEU A 114 -8.80 -20.33 14.97
C LEU A 114 -9.63 -19.04 15.16
N LEU A 115 -10.78 -19.13 15.85
CA LEU A 115 -11.73 -18.01 16.01
C LEU A 115 -11.70 -17.35 17.40
N ALA A 116 -10.96 -17.92 18.34
CA ALA A 116 -10.90 -17.48 19.74
C ALA A 116 -9.68 -16.60 20.08
N ARG A 117 -8.91 -16.13 19.09
CA ARG A 117 -7.80 -15.17 19.24
C ARG A 117 -8.04 -13.94 18.39
#